data_AF-A0A7C5G575-F1
#
_entry.id   AF-A0A7C5G575-F1
#
_cell.length_a   1.000
_cell.length_b   1.000
_cell.length_c   1.000
_cell.angle_alpha   90.00
_cell.angle_beta   90.00
_cell.angle_gamma   90.00
#
_symmetry.space_group_name_H-M   'P 1'
#
loop_
_entity.id
_entity.type
_entity.pdbx_description
1 polymer ?
#
loop_
_entity_poly.entity_id
_entity_poly.type
_entity_poly.pdbx_seq_one_letter_code
_entity_poly.pdbx_strand_id
1 'polypeptide(L)'
;MSELFAIPTQPRPPSEIARALESGSPAMDDYLGLRIYANSDPDYLARQRKRLAQTAKLHSERVGDKPGFLIRAPGRLNAFLEYLDMCAGDHMSTTIDGDIPVAVTPREDGILSVANANPLFPATEIAIKAEFETFASAPWGEHAAEHEDNWDNRSLIYPHCGRPQGNWLNYVLSPYMRTLWDDPSFEMRGADITFGPATAPFRAGTSSSSAIVVLSFLAMYLCNRDKLPKWTIQEVCKLLGEAEWYVGTHGGANDQMTILRNPVNSVVYNRHSKPDLDATPLPFLKGIHVVLANSLWEVNKTLGGNQSFNMRKGWMQMGDELAKLVIKTVRDAQKGGAASGAGWLSRLITDKFGWKVGGELPLLENNPGLWEKIEANYCKFGSLHRDILGISDDAIREFLLLLPVKITPKEAGEIFGKDAETIERIYTRPRREIGGYHIRTTARFFHKENIIGSELERIFLEAEKRVTSGELSPDSAEYDSYRVKVGRMVDELQDILAIDFRVSNPQLDLLLTIARRGPGYLGGKLTGAGKGGCVSLLVRESESAAMCEYLDREYYGKPEYFEFYRQVLEDERRFNDPGTIEYESAEERLGILNAALASIKDQRRVITFSRGACAIETP
;
A
#
# COMPACT_ATOMS: atom_id res chain seq x y z
N MET A 1 7.33 -1.31 26.47
CA MET A 1 8.38 -0.34 26.09
C MET A 1 8.59 -0.50 24.59
N SER A 2 8.45 0.58 23.84
CA SER A 2 8.65 0.62 22.39
C SER A 2 10.10 0.28 22.07
N GLU A 3 10.34 -0.63 21.12
CA GLU A 3 11.68 -1.05 20.72
C GLU A 3 12.36 0.06 19.90
N LEU A 4 13.60 0.41 20.25
CA LEU A 4 14.42 1.34 19.47
C LEU A 4 14.76 0.72 18.11
N PHE A 5 14.64 1.51 17.04
CA PHE A 5 15.00 1.08 15.71
C PHE A 5 16.51 0.83 15.60
N ALA A 6 16.87 -0.37 15.14
CA ALA A 6 18.26 -0.75 14.92
C ALA A 6 18.39 -1.73 13.74
N ILE A 7 19.49 -1.59 13.00
CA ILE A 7 19.95 -2.58 12.03
C ILE A 7 21.33 -3.06 12.49
N PRO A 8 21.42 -4.24 13.14
CA PRO A 8 22.66 -4.74 13.72
C PRO A 8 23.59 -5.29 12.63
N THR A 9 24.24 -4.39 11.89
CA THR A 9 25.20 -4.73 10.83
C THR A 9 26.48 -3.90 10.96
N GLN A 10 27.60 -4.49 10.52
CA GLN A 10 28.92 -3.86 10.43
C GLN A 10 29.31 -3.67 8.97
N PRO A 11 29.96 -2.55 8.61
CA PRO A 11 30.36 -2.32 7.24
C PRO A 11 31.48 -3.29 6.83
N ARG A 12 31.43 -3.78 5.60
CA ARG A 12 32.45 -4.66 5.00
C ARG A 12 32.77 -4.19 3.58
N PRO A 13 33.99 -4.44 3.08
CA PRO A 13 34.31 -4.16 1.68
C PRO A 13 33.34 -4.85 0.71
N PRO A 14 32.77 -4.16 -0.29
CA PRO A 14 31.89 -4.76 -1.29
C PRO A 14 32.48 -6.00 -1.96
N SER A 15 33.79 -6.05 -2.19
CA SER A 15 34.47 -7.21 -2.77
C SER A 15 34.42 -8.46 -1.86
N GLU A 16 34.47 -8.26 -0.54
CA GLU A 16 34.32 -9.33 0.46
C GLU A 16 32.89 -9.86 0.46
N ILE A 17 31.90 -8.95 0.43
CA ILE A 17 30.48 -9.30 0.36
C ILE A 17 30.21 -10.13 -0.90
N ALA A 18 30.71 -9.67 -2.06
CA ALA A 18 30.56 -10.39 -3.32
C ALA A 18 31.18 -11.80 -3.27
N ARG A 19 32.39 -11.93 -2.71
CA ARG A 19 33.07 -13.24 -2.58
C ARG A 19 32.30 -14.20 -1.67
N ALA A 20 31.78 -13.71 -0.54
CA ALA A 20 30.96 -14.52 0.35
C ALA A 20 29.69 -15.03 -0.33
N LEU A 21 28.99 -14.17 -1.07
CA LEU A 21 27.80 -14.56 -1.83
C LEU A 21 28.11 -15.56 -2.96
N GLU A 22 29.25 -15.42 -3.63
CA GLU A 22 29.66 -16.31 -4.71
C GLU A 22 30.29 -17.62 -4.24
N SER A 23 30.61 -17.75 -2.95
CA SER A 23 31.21 -18.96 -2.38
C SER A 23 30.36 -20.22 -2.59
N GLY A 24 29.04 -20.07 -2.75
CA GLY A 24 28.11 -21.19 -2.82
C GLY A 24 28.05 -22.01 -1.52
N SER A 25 28.44 -21.42 -0.39
CA SER A 25 28.39 -22.07 0.92
C SER A 25 26.96 -22.50 1.28
N PRO A 26 26.74 -23.73 1.78
CA PRO A 26 25.43 -24.16 2.29
C PRO A 26 24.87 -23.21 3.37
N ALA A 27 25.73 -22.61 4.19
CA ALA A 27 25.30 -21.66 5.22
C ALA A 27 24.69 -20.38 4.61
N MET A 28 25.19 -19.95 3.44
CA MET A 28 24.61 -18.82 2.71
C MET A 28 23.24 -19.19 2.13
N ASP A 29 23.09 -20.42 1.63
CA ASP A 29 21.83 -20.90 1.06
C ASP A 29 20.77 -21.09 2.14
N ASP A 30 21.15 -21.63 3.29
CA ASP A 30 20.29 -21.74 4.47
C ASP A 30 19.87 -20.34 4.96
N TYR A 31 20.82 -19.39 5.02
CA TYR A 31 20.50 -18.01 5.39
C TYR A 31 19.51 -17.37 4.40
N LEU A 32 19.81 -17.39 3.10
CA LEU A 32 18.95 -16.79 2.09
C LEU A 32 17.59 -17.50 2.01
N GLY A 33 17.56 -18.82 2.06
CA GLY A 33 16.34 -19.61 1.92
C GLY A 33 15.44 -19.51 3.15
N LEU A 34 15.99 -19.63 4.37
CA LEU A 34 15.20 -19.70 5.60
C LEU A 34 14.98 -18.34 6.26
N ARG A 35 15.91 -17.38 6.10
CA ARG A 35 15.87 -16.08 6.81
C ARG A 35 15.51 -14.91 5.92
N ILE A 36 15.60 -15.04 4.60
CA ILE A 36 15.34 -13.95 3.65
C ILE A 36 14.14 -14.25 2.76
N TYR A 37 14.21 -15.29 1.92
CA TYR A 37 13.28 -15.49 0.81
C TYR A 37 12.15 -16.49 1.08
N ALA A 38 12.21 -17.26 2.16
CA ALA A 38 11.30 -18.39 2.39
C ALA A 38 11.26 -19.37 1.20
N ASN A 39 12.40 -19.59 0.55
CA ASN A 39 12.48 -20.40 -0.66
C ASN A 39 13.77 -21.21 -0.65
N SER A 40 13.65 -22.54 -0.63
CA SER A 40 14.76 -23.48 -0.60
C SER A 40 15.13 -24.05 -1.96
N ASP A 41 14.51 -23.58 -3.06
CA ASP A 41 14.85 -24.01 -4.41
C ASP A 41 16.31 -23.63 -4.76
N PRO A 42 17.20 -24.60 -5.04
CA PRO A 42 18.62 -24.33 -5.23
C PRO A 42 18.91 -23.39 -6.41
N ASP A 43 18.14 -23.52 -7.50
CA ASP A 43 18.31 -22.69 -8.68
C ASP A 43 17.88 -21.24 -8.43
N TYR A 44 16.79 -21.05 -7.67
CA TYR A 44 16.35 -19.76 -7.18
C TYR A 44 17.42 -19.10 -6.32
N LEU A 45 17.94 -19.82 -5.32
CA LEU A 45 18.97 -19.28 -4.41
C LEU A 45 20.26 -18.94 -5.17
N ALA A 46 20.68 -19.77 -6.13
CA ALA A 46 21.82 -19.48 -6.99
C ALA A 46 21.64 -18.17 -7.78
N ARG A 47 20.45 -17.93 -8.33
CA ARG A 47 20.12 -16.65 -8.99
C ARG A 47 20.17 -15.47 -8.02
N GLN A 48 19.66 -15.63 -6.79
CA GLN A 48 19.72 -14.56 -5.79
C GLN A 48 21.15 -14.22 -5.37
N ARG A 49 21.99 -15.23 -5.08
CA ARG A 49 23.41 -15.02 -4.75
C ARG A 49 24.14 -14.24 -5.84
N LYS A 50 24.00 -14.68 -7.09
CA LYS A 50 24.61 -14.01 -8.25
C LYS A 50 24.17 -12.55 -8.36
N ARG A 51 22.87 -12.27 -8.20
CA ARG A 51 22.29 -10.93 -8.29
C ARG A 51 22.77 -10.00 -7.16
N LEU A 52 22.81 -10.51 -5.93
CA LEU A 52 23.31 -9.77 -4.78
C LEU A 52 24.82 -9.46 -4.92
N ALA A 53 25.61 -10.44 -5.37
CA ALA A 53 27.04 -10.27 -5.61
C ALA A 53 27.31 -9.26 -6.73
N GLN A 54 26.50 -9.29 -7.80
CA GLN A 54 26.58 -8.30 -8.89
C GLN A 54 26.38 -6.88 -8.36
N THR A 55 25.42 -6.64 -7.46
CA THR A 55 25.22 -5.32 -6.83
C THR A 55 26.47 -4.83 -6.11
N ALA A 56 27.11 -5.70 -5.32
CA ALA A 56 28.33 -5.35 -4.60
C ALA A 56 29.51 -5.09 -5.55
N LYS A 57 29.64 -5.87 -6.63
CA LYS A 57 30.67 -5.66 -7.66
C LYS A 57 30.50 -4.35 -8.40
N LEU A 58 29.29 -4.04 -8.87
CA LEU A 58 28.97 -2.77 -9.54
C LEU A 58 29.30 -1.58 -8.63
N HIS A 59 29.03 -1.70 -7.33
CA HIS A 59 29.38 -0.67 -6.36
C HIS A 59 30.90 -0.52 -6.22
N SER A 60 31.62 -1.63 -6.04
CA SER A 60 33.08 -1.64 -5.94
C SER A 60 33.76 -1.02 -7.17
N GLU A 61 33.26 -1.32 -8.36
CA GLU A 61 33.76 -0.80 -9.63
C GLU A 61 33.54 0.72 -9.74
N ARG A 62 32.41 1.21 -9.22
CA ARG A 62 32.02 2.62 -9.31
C ARG A 62 32.74 3.51 -8.30
N VAL A 63 32.87 3.06 -7.05
CA VAL A 63 33.32 3.93 -5.94
C VAL A 63 34.48 3.36 -5.11
N GLY A 64 35.05 2.23 -5.55
CA GLY A 64 36.11 1.53 -4.84
C GLY A 64 35.58 0.64 -3.73
N ASP A 65 36.51 0.01 -2.99
CA ASP A 65 36.22 -1.09 -2.07
C ASP A 65 36.21 -0.66 -0.59
N LYS A 66 35.77 0.57 -0.32
CA LYS A 66 35.64 1.09 1.05
C LYS A 66 34.56 0.29 1.80
N PRO A 67 34.72 0.05 3.13
CA PRO A 67 33.71 -0.67 3.90
C PRO A 67 32.33 -0.01 3.80
N GLY A 68 31.34 -0.81 3.41
CA GLY A 68 29.95 -0.39 3.22
C GLY A 68 28.98 -1.49 3.60
N PHE A 69 27.73 -1.35 3.19
CA PHE A 69 26.64 -2.24 3.53
C PHE A 69 25.97 -2.74 2.25
N LEU A 70 25.54 -4.00 2.25
CA LEU A 70 24.57 -4.50 1.28
C LEU A 70 23.22 -4.63 2.00
N ILE A 71 22.26 -3.82 1.61
CA ILE A 71 20.89 -3.83 2.13
C ILE A 71 19.92 -4.26 1.02
N ARG A 72 18.72 -4.66 1.41
CA ARG A 72 17.63 -4.91 0.47
C ARG A 72 16.29 -4.51 1.05
N ALA A 73 15.33 -4.21 0.18
CA ALA A 73 13.93 -4.11 0.55
C ALA A 73 13.07 -4.90 -0.45
N PRO A 74 12.17 -5.76 0.04
CA PRO A 74 11.22 -6.46 -0.81
C PRO A 74 10.12 -5.53 -1.32
N GLY A 75 9.48 -5.91 -2.42
CA GLY A 75 8.13 -5.43 -2.69
C GLY A 75 7.16 -5.96 -1.62
N ARG A 76 5.98 -5.38 -1.54
CA ARG A 76 4.93 -5.78 -0.60
C ARG A 76 3.62 -6.06 -1.29
N LEU A 77 2.83 -6.96 -0.74
CA LEU A 77 1.47 -7.26 -1.17
C LEU A 77 0.50 -6.86 -0.06
N ASN A 78 -0.61 -6.21 -0.45
CA ASN A 78 -1.77 -6.07 0.40
C ASN A 78 -2.51 -7.42 0.43
N ALA A 79 -2.05 -8.29 1.32
CA ALA A 79 -2.40 -9.71 1.36
C ALA A 79 -3.91 -9.92 1.49
N PHE A 80 -4.58 -9.09 2.30
CA PHE A 80 -6.02 -9.21 2.55
C PHE A 80 -6.74 -7.87 2.43
N LEU A 81 -6.45 -6.94 3.33
CA LEU A 81 -7.18 -5.67 3.43
C LEU A 81 -6.57 -4.64 2.48
N GLU A 82 -7.33 -3.66 2.00
CA GLU A 82 -6.85 -2.62 1.07
C GLU A 82 -7.31 -1.23 1.48
N TYR A 83 -6.56 -0.16 1.15
CA TYR A 83 -6.97 1.26 1.29
C TYR A 83 -7.26 1.81 2.71
N LEU A 84 -7.17 0.98 3.75
CA LEU A 84 -7.65 1.36 5.09
C LEU A 84 -6.75 2.37 5.82
N ASP A 85 -5.45 2.36 5.55
CA ASP A 85 -4.43 3.13 6.28
C ASP A 85 -4.63 4.66 6.17
N MET A 86 -5.14 5.14 5.04
CA MET A 86 -5.43 6.57 4.82
C MET A 86 -6.55 7.12 5.73
N CYS A 87 -7.37 6.25 6.31
CA CYS A 87 -8.43 6.62 7.24
C CYS A 87 -8.34 5.88 8.58
N ALA A 88 -7.10 5.66 9.05
CA ALA A 88 -6.81 5.05 10.36
C ALA A 88 -7.45 3.66 10.55
N GLY A 89 -7.60 2.90 9.47
CA GLY A 89 -8.06 1.51 9.51
C GLY A 89 -6.88 0.54 9.46
N ASP A 90 -7.02 -0.57 10.17
CA ASP A 90 -5.95 -1.55 10.28
C ASP A 90 -5.81 -2.36 9.00
N HIS A 91 -4.57 -2.63 8.57
CA HIS A 91 -4.27 -3.19 7.27
C HIS A 91 -3.49 -4.50 7.39
N MET A 92 -3.81 -5.52 6.59
CA MET A 92 -3.12 -6.83 6.66
C MET A 92 -2.37 -7.12 5.35
N SER A 93 -1.04 -7.10 5.46
CA SER A 93 -0.10 -7.06 4.33
C SER A 93 1.05 -8.05 4.53
N THR A 94 1.85 -8.31 3.49
CA THR A 94 3.08 -9.11 3.59
C THR A 94 4.13 -8.64 2.60
N THR A 95 5.37 -9.07 2.75
CA THR A 95 6.43 -8.83 1.75
C THR A 95 6.61 -10.03 0.83
N ILE A 96 7.00 -9.78 -0.42
CA ILE A 96 7.19 -10.82 -1.43
C ILE A 96 8.67 -11.10 -1.68
N ASP A 97 8.97 -12.21 -2.32
CA ASP A 97 10.32 -12.67 -2.62
C ASP A 97 11.00 -11.92 -3.79
N GLY A 98 10.29 -11.00 -4.43
CA GLY A 98 10.89 -9.98 -5.31
C GLY A 98 11.38 -8.78 -4.51
N ASP A 99 12.64 -8.37 -4.67
CA ASP A 99 13.25 -7.27 -3.92
C ASP A 99 14.15 -6.36 -4.77
N ILE A 100 14.66 -5.31 -4.12
CA ILE A 100 15.66 -4.38 -4.64
C ILE A 100 16.89 -4.41 -3.71
N PRO A 101 18.06 -4.86 -4.19
CA PRO A 101 19.30 -4.82 -3.42
C PRO A 101 20.02 -3.49 -3.65
N VAL A 102 20.66 -2.97 -2.60
CA VAL A 102 21.40 -1.70 -2.64
C VAL A 102 22.70 -1.84 -1.88
N ALA A 103 23.81 -1.49 -2.53
CA ALA A 103 25.10 -1.33 -1.87
C ALA A 103 25.31 0.15 -1.49
N VAL A 104 25.77 0.40 -0.26
CA VAL A 104 25.89 1.74 0.32
C VAL A 104 27.25 1.90 0.99
N THR A 105 27.97 2.97 0.69
CA THR A 105 29.20 3.36 1.41
C THR A 105 29.04 4.78 1.97
N PRO A 106 29.32 5.02 3.27
CA PRO A 106 29.26 6.36 3.84
C PRO A 106 30.30 7.30 3.21
N ARG A 107 29.93 8.57 3.04
CA ARG A 107 30.83 9.66 2.65
C ARG A 107 31.01 10.63 3.83
N GLU A 108 32.04 11.47 3.74
CA GLU A 108 32.30 12.51 4.75
C GLU A 108 31.71 13.87 4.36
N ASP A 109 31.33 14.06 3.08
CA ASP A 109 30.65 15.25 2.57
C ASP A 109 29.12 15.10 2.64
N GLY A 110 28.37 16.15 2.34
CA GLY A 110 26.89 16.12 2.29
C GLY A 110 26.31 15.71 0.93
N ILE A 111 27.01 14.84 0.17
CA ILE A 111 26.67 14.49 -1.21
C ILE A 111 26.12 13.05 -1.30
N LEU A 112 25.00 12.88 -2.00
CA LEU A 112 24.51 11.57 -2.44
C LEU A 112 25.00 11.29 -3.86
N SER A 113 25.80 10.24 -4.04
CA SER A 113 26.21 9.74 -5.36
C SER A 113 25.44 8.46 -5.67
N VAL A 114 24.35 8.60 -6.42
CA VAL A 114 23.34 7.56 -6.63
C VAL A 114 23.47 6.98 -8.03
N ALA A 115 23.53 5.66 -8.13
CA ALA A 115 23.54 4.93 -9.40
C ALA A 115 22.56 3.75 -9.37
N ASN A 116 22.11 3.33 -10.54
CA ASN A 116 21.20 2.21 -10.71
C ASN A 116 21.72 1.25 -11.79
N ALA A 117 21.58 -0.05 -11.57
CA ALA A 117 21.94 -1.09 -12.54
C ALA A 117 21.03 -1.05 -13.78
N ASN A 118 19.82 -0.49 -13.65
CA ASN A 118 18.94 -0.25 -14.79
C ASN A 118 19.26 1.13 -15.41
N PRO A 119 19.70 1.18 -16.68
CA PRO A 119 20.12 2.43 -17.34
C PRO A 119 18.98 3.44 -17.55
N LEU A 120 17.72 3.03 -17.38
CA LEU A 120 16.58 3.97 -17.38
C LEU A 120 16.63 4.97 -16.21
N PHE A 121 17.40 4.67 -15.16
CA PHE A 121 17.58 5.52 -14.00
C PHE A 121 19.02 6.04 -13.96
N PRO A 122 19.32 7.19 -14.58
CA PRO A 122 20.67 7.68 -14.74
C PRO A 122 21.33 7.96 -13.39
N ALA A 123 22.66 7.76 -13.34
CA ALA A 123 23.45 8.11 -12.18
C ALA A 123 23.46 9.63 -11.96
N THR A 124 23.46 10.07 -10.70
CA THR A 124 23.39 11.50 -10.36
C THR A 124 24.09 11.75 -9.02
N GLU A 125 24.75 12.90 -8.91
CA GLU A 125 25.25 13.43 -7.64
C GLU A 125 24.39 14.59 -7.17
N ILE A 126 24.07 14.60 -5.88
CA ILE A 126 23.09 15.52 -5.30
C ILE A 126 23.62 16.04 -3.95
N ALA A 127 23.65 17.35 -3.78
CA ALA A 127 23.95 17.96 -2.48
C ALA A 127 22.67 17.99 -1.63
N ILE A 128 22.64 17.22 -0.53
CA ILE A 128 21.43 17.03 0.29
C ILE A 128 20.87 18.37 0.76
N LYS A 129 21.74 19.24 1.27
CA LYS A 129 21.35 20.54 1.83
C LYS A 129 20.79 21.49 0.78
N ALA A 130 21.36 21.50 -0.43
CA ALA A 130 20.88 22.36 -1.52
C ALA A 130 19.47 21.97 -1.99
N GLU A 131 19.17 20.66 -2.06
CA GLU A 131 17.82 20.18 -2.36
C GLU A 131 16.83 20.58 -1.27
N PHE A 132 17.22 20.42 0.01
CA PHE A 132 16.38 20.82 1.13
C PHE A 132 16.09 22.32 1.14
N GLU A 133 17.11 23.16 0.94
CA GLU A 133 16.96 24.62 0.85
C GLU A 133 16.03 25.02 -0.31
N THR A 134 16.14 24.35 -1.45
CA THR A 134 15.24 24.58 -2.60
C THR A 134 13.79 24.24 -2.26
N PHE A 135 13.56 23.12 -1.56
CA PHE A 135 12.21 22.73 -1.13
C PHE A 135 11.64 23.66 -0.05
N ALA A 136 12.44 23.96 0.97
CA ALA A 136 12.04 24.79 2.10
C ALA A 136 11.78 26.26 1.71
N SER A 137 12.49 26.76 0.69
CA SER A 137 12.33 28.13 0.18
C SER A 137 11.24 28.31 -0.88
N ALA A 138 10.44 27.28 -1.18
CA ALA A 138 9.33 27.39 -2.12
C ALA A 138 8.38 28.55 -1.72
N PRO A 139 7.80 29.30 -2.69
CA PRO A 139 7.14 30.59 -2.44
C PRO A 139 5.80 30.44 -1.71
N TRP A 140 5.86 30.21 -0.40
CA TRP A 140 4.69 29.92 0.43
C TRP A 140 3.67 31.06 0.46
N GLY A 141 4.15 32.28 0.70
CA GLY A 141 3.30 33.46 0.88
C GLY A 141 2.50 33.89 -0.35
N GLU A 142 2.83 33.39 -1.54
CA GLU A 142 2.13 33.74 -2.77
C GLU A 142 0.92 32.83 -3.05
N HIS A 143 0.97 31.57 -2.61
CA HIS A 143 0.02 30.54 -3.03
C HIS A 143 -0.67 29.79 -1.87
N ALA A 144 -0.27 30.04 -0.62
CA ALA A 144 -0.74 29.29 0.54
C ALA A 144 -0.76 30.12 1.85
N ALA A 145 -0.89 31.45 1.76
CA ALA A 145 -0.80 32.35 2.92
C ALA A 145 -1.86 32.06 4.00
N GLU A 146 -2.97 31.41 3.63
CA GLU A 146 -4.04 30.98 4.51
C GLU A 146 -3.75 29.68 5.28
N HIS A 147 -2.66 28.98 4.95
CA HIS A 147 -2.26 27.70 5.55
C HIS A 147 -1.01 27.84 6.42
N GLU A 148 -0.95 27.09 7.52
CA GLU A 148 0.27 26.95 8.33
C GLU A 148 1.37 26.27 7.49
N ASP A 149 2.57 26.84 7.53
CA ASP A 149 3.75 26.27 6.86
C ASP A 149 4.34 25.11 7.67
N ASN A 150 3.74 23.93 7.50
CA ASN A 150 4.17 22.68 8.11
C ASN A 150 4.43 21.61 7.01
N TRP A 151 5.01 20.47 7.37
CA TRP A 151 5.37 19.43 6.39
C TRP A 151 4.18 18.96 5.54
N ASP A 152 3.01 18.78 6.17
CA ASP A 152 1.78 18.33 5.53
C ASP A 152 1.37 19.31 4.42
N ASN A 153 1.11 20.56 4.78
CA ASN A 153 0.69 21.58 3.80
C ASN A 153 1.81 21.86 2.77
N ARG A 154 3.09 21.88 3.20
CA ARG A 154 4.23 22.13 2.32
C ARG A 154 4.36 21.08 1.23
N SER A 155 4.32 19.80 1.62
CA SER A 155 4.42 18.68 0.69
C SER A 155 3.17 18.49 -0.17
N LEU A 156 2.01 18.95 0.30
CA LEU A 156 0.77 18.95 -0.49
C LEU A 156 0.79 20.00 -1.61
N ILE A 157 1.27 21.22 -1.32
CA ILE A 157 1.22 22.36 -2.24
C ILE A 157 2.45 22.39 -3.17
N TYR A 158 3.62 22.06 -2.65
CA TYR A 158 4.89 22.06 -3.38
C TYR A 158 5.63 20.72 -3.34
N PRO A 159 4.96 19.58 -3.68
CA PRO A 159 5.64 18.30 -3.70
C PRO A 159 6.85 18.37 -4.64
N HIS A 160 7.97 17.74 -4.24
CA HIS A 160 9.19 17.63 -5.04
C HIS A 160 9.68 18.96 -5.66
N CYS A 161 9.43 20.09 -5.00
CA CYS A 161 9.87 21.41 -5.47
C CYS A 161 11.37 21.40 -5.81
N GLY A 162 11.70 21.93 -6.99
CA GLY A 162 13.05 21.88 -7.56
C GLY A 162 13.32 20.68 -8.48
N ARG A 163 12.39 19.72 -8.60
CA ARG A 163 12.55 18.53 -9.45
C ARG A 163 11.30 18.21 -10.28
N PRO A 164 11.45 17.53 -11.44
CA PRO A 164 10.31 17.05 -12.21
C PRO A 164 9.48 16.02 -11.43
N GLN A 165 8.15 16.06 -11.62
CA GLN A 165 7.24 15.03 -11.12
C GLN A 165 7.61 13.66 -11.70
N GLY A 166 7.51 12.61 -10.87
CA GLY A 166 7.78 11.24 -11.29
C GLY A 166 9.27 10.88 -11.41
N ASN A 167 10.18 11.82 -11.15
CA ASN A 167 11.61 11.51 -11.09
C ASN A 167 11.89 10.53 -9.94
N TRP A 168 12.59 9.43 -10.24
CA TRP A 168 12.89 8.37 -9.27
C TRP A 168 13.71 8.87 -8.07
N LEU A 169 14.52 9.92 -8.27
CA LEU A 169 15.31 10.54 -7.21
C LEU A 169 14.43 11.22 -6.14
N ASN A 170 13.19 11.58 -6.47
CA ASN A 170 12.26 12.15 -5.48
C ASN A 170 11.98 11.13 -4.36
N TYR A 171 11.90 9.83 -4.69
CA TYR A 171 11.76 8.74 -3.70
C TYR A 171 13.06 8.50 -2.92
N VAL A 172 14.22 8.80 -3.53
CA VAL A 172 15.51 8.66 -2.85
C VAL A 172 15.71 9.78 -1.83
N LEU A 173 15.31 11.01 -2.19
CA LEU A 173 15.48 12.20 -1.37
C LEU A 173 14.43 12.32 -0.26
N SER A 174 13.24 11.75 -0.44
CA SER A 174 12.12 11.92 0.50
C SER A 174 12.46 11.69 1.98
N PRO A 175 13.15 10.61 2.41
CA PRO A 175 13.48 10.43 3.84
C PRO A 175 14.48 11.48 4.34
N TYR A 176 15.38 11.97 3.48
CA TYR A 176 16.33 13.04 3.82
C TYR A 176 15.59 14.37 4.03
N MET A 177 14.70 14.72 3.09
CA MET A 177 13.91 15.95 3.17
C MET A 177 13.03 15.97 4.42
N ARG A 178 12.35 14.85 4.70
CA ARG A 178 11.49 14.72 5.87
C ARG A 178 12.28 14.85 7.17
N THR A 179 13.46 14.23 7.25
CA THR A 179 14.31 14.29 8.44
C THR A 179 14.89 15.68 8.67
N LEU A 180 15.35 16.36 7.61
CA LEU A 180 15.84 17.74 7.69
C LEU A 180 14.73 18.76 7.98
N TRP A 181 13.48 18.44 7.68
CA TRP A 181 12.37 19.30 8.07
C TRP A 181 12.21 19.41 9.59
N ASP A 182 12.47 18.31 10.32
CA ASP A 182 12.42 18.32 11.80
C ASP A 182 13.62 19.05 12.41
N ASP A 183 14.80 18.95 11.79
CA ASP A 183 16.01 19.68 12.20
C ASP A 183 16.80 20.18 10.97
N PRO A 184 16.51 21.40 10.49
CA PRO A 184 17.21 22.00 9.36
C PRO A 184 18.71 22.25 9.60
N SER A 185 19.16 22.22 10.85
CA SER A 185 20.57 22.42 11.21
C SER A 185 21.40 21.15 11.16
N PHE A 186 20.76 19.98 10.96
CA PHE A 186 21.44 18.70 10.96
C PHE A 186 22.35 18.52 9.75
N GLU A 187 23.66 18.43 9.99
CA GLU A 187 24.67 18.20 8.95
C GLU A 187 24.80 16.70 8.64
N MET A 188 24.03 16.24 7.65
CA MET A 188 24.04 14.85 7.18
C MET A 188 25.32 14.48 6.43
N ARG A 189 25.90 13.33 6.79
CA ARG A 189 26.82 12.62 5.92
C ARG A 189 26.08 12.11 4.69
N GLY A 190 26.74 12.27 3.55
CA GLY A 190 26.38 11.74 2.26
C GLY A 190 26.67 10.25 2.14
N ALA A 191 26.38 9.70 0.97
CA ALA A 191 26.52 8.28 0.69
C ALA A 191 26.72 8.02 -0.79
N ASP A 192 27.58 7.05 -1.08
CA ASP A 192 27.59 6.38 -2.38
C ASP A 192 26.52 5.29 -2.34
N ILE A 193 25.52 5.36 -3.22
CA ILE A 193 24.39 4.43 -3.25
C ILE A 193 24.32 3.76 -4.63
N THR A 194 24.29 2.43 -4.68
CA THR A 194 24.16 1.67 -5.92
C THR A 194 23.01 0.69 -5.83
N PHE A 195 21.92 1.01 -6.52
CA PHE A 195 20.78 0.11 -6.70
C PHE A 195 21.14 -0.98 -7.71
N GLY A 196 21.05 -2.23 -7.27
CA GLY A 196 21.35 -3.41 -8.09
C GLY A 196 20.15 -3.88 -8.92
N PRO A 197 20.29 -5.04 -9.59
CA PRO A 197 19.20 -5.61 -10.38
C PRO A 197 18.01 -5.99 -9.49
N ALA A 198 16.85 -5.37 -9.75
CA ALA A 198 15.61 -5.62 -9.00
C ALA A 198 14.83 -6.80 -9.58
N THR A 199 14.17 -7.58 -8.69
CA THR A 199 13.22 -8.65 -9.05
C THR A 199 11.81 -8.38 -8.53
N ALA A 200 11.63 -7.30 -7.78
CA ALA A 200 10.32 -6.78 -7.43
C ALA A 200 9.57 -6.44 -8.72
N PRO A 201 8.37 -7.01 -8.96
CA PRO A 201 7.65 -6.80 -10.19
C PRO A 201 7.18 -5.33 -10.27
N PHE A 202 7.62 -4.61 -11.29
CA PHE A 202 7.19 -3.23 -11.54
C PHE A 202 5.71 -3.22 -11.94
N ARG A 203 4.98 -2.18 -11.51
CA ARG A 203 3.57 -1.95 -11.89
C ARG A 203 2.60 -3.10 -11.54
N ALA A 204 2.98 -4.04 -10.68
CA ALA A 204 2.17 -5.22 -10.30
C ALA A 204 1.38 -5.03 -8.98
N GLY A 205 1.14 -3.80 -8.56
CA GLY A 205 0.49 -3.52 -7.27
C GLY A 205 1.34 -3.82 -6.03
N THR A 206 2.67 -3.95 -6.19
CA THR A 206 3.61 -4.41 -5.16
C THR A 206 4.40 -3.31 -4.42
N SER A 207 4.07 -2.03 -4.63
CA SER A 207 4.75 -0.85 -4.06
C SER A 207 6.27 -0.88 -4.07
N SER A 208 6.83 -1.07 -5.26
CA SER A 208 8.25 -0.87 -5.51
C SER A 208 8.75 0.55 -5.16
N SER A 209 7.87 1.57 -5.15
CA SER A 209 8.22 2.95 -4.76
C SER A 209 8.56 3.07 -3.27
N SER A 210 7.70 2.55 -2.40
CA SER A 210 7.92 2.59 -0.95
C SER A 210 9.13 1.73 -0.53
N ALA A 211 9.47 0.70 -1.31
CA ALA A 211 10.72 -0.04 -1.12
C ALA A 211 11.97 0.84 -1.35
N ILE A 212 11.94 1.73 -2.35
CA ILE A 212 13.02 2.72 -2.58
C ILE A 212 13.08 3.72 -1.42
N VAL A 213 11.94 4.24 -0.96
CA VAL A 213 11.88 5.16 0.20
C VAL A 213 12.49 4.51 1.45
N VAL A 214 12.12 3.25 1.74
CA VAL A 214 12.69 2.48 2.85
C VAL A 214 14.19 2.28 2.65
N LEU A 215 14.65 1.83 1.49
CA LEU A 215 16.08 1.63 1.20
C LEU A 215 16.90 2.90 1.39
N SER A 216 16.39 4.02 0.91
CA SER A 216 17.02 5.34 1.05
C SER A 216 17.07 5.79 2.50
N PHE A 217 16.03 5.50 3.29
CA PHE A 217 16.08 5.70 4.74
C PHE A 217 17.12 4.80 5.40
N LEU A 218 17.20 3.51 5.06
CA LEU A 218 18.21 2.62 5.64
C LEU A 218 19.62 3.10 5.27
N ALA A 219 19.84 3.60 4.05
CA ALA A 219 21.10 4.20 3.63
C ALA A 219 21.43 5.44 4.48
N MET A 220 20.50 6.39 4.59
CA MET A 220 20.62 7.58 5.45
C MET A 220 20.94 7.20 6.90
N TYR A 221 20.17 6.27 7.47
CA TYR A 221 20.32 5.77 8.83
C TYR A 221 21.69 5.12 9.03
N LEU A 222 22.10 4.18 8.18
CA LEU A 222 23.39 3.49 8.34
C LEU A 222 24.59 4.43 8.24
N CYS A 223 24.53 5.48 7.41
CA CYS A 223 25.59 6.48 7.26
C CYS A 223 25.63 7.51 8.41
N ASN A 224 24.52 7.68 9.15
CA ASN A 224 24.36 8.74 10.15
C ASN A 224 23.88 8.26 11.54
N ARG A 225 23.77 6.95 11.80
CA ARG A 225 23.17 6.38 13.03
C ARG A 225 23.88 6.81 14.33
N ASP A 226 25.12 7.26 14.25
CA ASP A 226 25.89 7.83 15.36
C ASP A 226 25.48 9.28 15.71
N LYS A 227 24.84 9.98 14.76
CA LYS A 227 24.41 11.39 14.89
C LYS A 227 22.89 11.57 14.92
N LEU A 228 22.14 10.62 14.36
CA LEU A 228 20.67 10.70 14.29
C LEU A 228 20.00 10.54 15.66
N PRO A 229 18.79 11.10 15.84
CA PRO A 229 17.96 10.83 17.01
C PRO A 229 17.69 9.32 17.19
N LYS A 230 17.49 8.91 18.43
CA LYS A 230 17.06 7.55 18.75
C LYS A 230 15.57 7.42 18.50
N TRP A 231 15.20 6.88 17.35
CA TRP A 231 13.81 6.57 17.03
C TRP A 231 13.40 5.18 17.47
N THR A 232 12.14 5.04 17.84
CA THR A 232 11.42 3.77 17.89
C THR A 232 11.05 3.32 16.48
N ILE A 233 10.76 2.02 16.30
CA ILE A 233 10.29 1.52 15.00
C ILE A 233 8.98 2.20 14.56
N GLN A 234 8.10 2.56 15.51
CA GLN A 234 6.86 3.27 15.25
C GLN A 234 7.09 4.66 14.65
N GLU A 235 8.02 5.42 15.24
CA GLU A 235 8.40 6.75 14.75
C GLU A 235 9.03 6.68 13.36
N VAL A 236 9.88 5.67 13.10
CA VAL A 236 10.44 5.43 11.77
C VAL A 236 9.36 5.14 10.74
N CYS A 237 8.38 4.29 11.08
CA CYS A 237 7.28 3.97 10.18
C CYS A 237 6.43 5.21 9.84
N LYS A 238 6.14 6.04 10.86
CA LYS A 238 5.42 7.31 10.67
C LYS A 238 6.22 8.27 9.77
N LEU A 239 7.51 8.47 10.09
CA LEU A 239 8.41 9.31 9.32
C LEU A 239 8.44 8.91 7.85
N LEU A 240 8.50 7.61 7.55
CA LEU A 240 8.57 7.13 6.17
C LEU A 240 7.26 7.24 5.40
N GLY A 241 6.12 7.05 6.07
CA GLY A 241 4.82 7.35 5.48
C GLY A 241 4.71 8.83 5.07
N GLU A 242 5.11 9.73 5.98
CA GLU A 242 5.14 11.17 5.75
C GLU A 242 6.19 11.60 4.72
N ALA A 243 7.34 10.92 4.67
CA ALA A 243 8.39 11.21 3.71
C ALA A 243 7.89 11.06 2.28
N GLU A 244 7.12 10.00 1.98
CA GLU A 244 6.61 9.75 0.64
C GLU A 244 5.64 10.85 0.14
N TRP A 245 5.12 11.71 1.02
CA TRP A 245 4.33 12.88 0.65
C TRP A 245 5.14 13.89 -0.18
N TYR A 246 6.45 14.02 0.07
CA TYR A 246 7.36 14.82 -0.76
C TYR A 246 7.31 14.42 -2.24
N VAL A 247 7.03 13.16 -2.55
CA VAL A 247 6.96 12.67 -3.93
C VAL A 247 5.65 13.11 -4.63
N GLY A 248 4.67 13.60 -3.88
CA GLY A 248 3.35 14.01 -4.37
C GLY A 248 2.24 12.99 -4.08
N THR A 249 2.56 11.89 -3.38
CA THR A 249 1.58 10.91 -2.94
C THR A 249 1.31 11.04 -1.46
N HIS A 250 0.22 11.72 -1.11
CA HIS A 250 -0.26 11.81 0.27
C HIS A 250 -1.00 10.52 0.67
N GLY A 251 -0.24 9.49 1.05
CA GLY A 251 -0.70 8.16 1.47
C GLY A 251 -0.51 7.91 2.97
N GLY A 252 -0.83 6.69 3.42
CA GLY A 252 -0.54 6.23 4.79
C GLY A 252 0.85 5.58 4.91
N ALA A 253 1.05 4.82 5.99
CA ALA A 253 2.32 4.18 6.34
C ALA A 253 2.34 2.65 6.16
N ASN A 254 1.26 2.02 5.63
CA ASN A 254 1.14 0.56 5.59
C ASN A 254 2.28 -0.10 4.81
N ASP A 255 2.66 0.49 3.68
CA ASP A 255 3.66 -0.07 2.78
C ASP A 255 5.02 -0.12 3.47
N GLN A 256 5.42 1.00 4.07
CA GLN A 256 6.69 1.18 4.77
C GLN A 256 6.74 0.34 6.05
N MET A 257 5.63 0.27 6.81
CA MET A 257 5.50 -0.61 7.98
C MET A 257 5.68 -2.08 7.61
N THR A 258 5.00 -2.54 6.56
CA THR A 258 5.10 -3.92 6.09
C THR A 258 6.52 -4.22 5.63
N ILE A 259 7.09 -3.35 4.79
CA ILE A 259 8.44 -3.53 4.26
C ILE A 259 9.45 -3.55 5.40
N LEU A 260 9.35 -2.72 6.44
CA LEU A 260 10.31 -2.75 7.54
C LEU A 260 10.14 -3.94 8.49
N ARG A 261 8.90 -4.37 8.75
CA ARG A 261 8.60 -5.23 9.90
C ARG A 261 8.30 -6.68 9.59
N ASN A 262 8.02 -7.06 8.34
CA ASN A 262 7.55 -8.41 8.00
C ASN A 262 8.55 -9.51 8.36
N PRO A 263 8.20 -10.46 9.25
CA PRO A 263 8.97 -11.69 9.39
C PRO A 263 8.81 -12.61 8.17
N VAL A 264 9.78 -13.52 7.96
CA VAL A 264 9.67 -14.61 6.97
C VAL A 264 8.39 -15.42 7.22
N ASN A 265 7.70 -15.84 6.15
CA ASN A 265 6.52 -16.72 6.21
C ASN A 265 5.38 -16.21 7.10
N SER A 266 5.17 -14.89 7.10
CA SER A 266 4.14 -14.26 7.90
C SER A 266 3.38 -13.20 7.11
N VAL A 267 2.23 -12.81 7.65
CA VAL A 267 1.53 -11.60 7.27
C VAL A 267 1.57 -10.65 8.45
N VAL A 268 1.62 -9.35 8.21
CA VAL A 268 1.65 -8.33 9.26
C VAL A 268 0.30 -7.61 9.27
N TYR A 269 -0.32 -7.59 10.45
CA TYR A 269 -1.49 -6.77 10.71
C TYR A 269 -1.04 -5.41 11.26
N ASN A 270 -0.92 -4.43 10.38
CA ASN A 270 -0.57 -3.04 10.69
C ASN A 270 -1.76 -2.33 11.33
N ARG A 271 -1.56 -1.84 12.55
CA ARG A 271 -2.57 -1.17 13.37
C ARG A 271 -2.47 0.33 13.20
N HIS A 272 -3.29 0.88 12.31
CA HIS A 272 -3.41 2.33 12.12
C HIS A 272 -4.53 2.92 12.97
N SER A 273 -5.41 2.08 13.54
CA SER A 273 -6.52 2.52 14.38
C SER A 273 -6.10 2.86 15.81
N LYS A 274 -4.84 2.60 16.18
CA LYS A 274 -4.26 2.94 17.48
C LYS A 274 -3.67 4.36 17.46
N PRO A 275 -3.54 5.02 18.63
CA PRO A 275 -2.89 6.34 18.73
C PRO A 275 -1.46 6.34 18.19
N ASP A 276 -0.69 5.30 18.52
CA ASP A 276 0.63 5.02 17.94
C ASP A 276 0.51 3.89 16.94
N LEU A 277 1.20 4.02 15.80
CA LEU A 277 1.29 2.95 14.81
C LEU A 277 1.82 1.68 15.46
N ASP A 278 1.20 0.54 15.21
CA ASP A 278 1.67 -0.73 15.72
C ASP A 278 1.55 -1.80 14.63
N ALA A 279 2.20 -2.95 14.82
CA ALA A 279 2.11 -4.04 13.87
C ALA A 279 2.23 -5.37 14.58
N THR A 280 1.31 -6.27 14.25
CA THR A 280 1.24 -7.62 14.81
C THR A 280 1.60 -8.61 13.70
N PRO A 281 2.78 -9.24 13.73
CA PRO A 281 3.06 -10.36 12.85
C PRO A 281 2.13 -11.52 13.17
N LEU A 282 1.52 -12.09 12.13
CA LEU A 282 0.62 -13.22 12.20
C LEU A 282 1.21 -14.39 11.40
N PRO A 283 1.16 -15.61 11.95
CA PRO A 283 1.50 -16.81 11.20
C PRO A 283 0.55 -16.94 10.00
N PHE A 284 1.08 -17.38 8.86
CA PHE A 284 0.25 -17.69 7.71
C PHE A 284 -0.12 -19.19 7.68
N LEU A 285 -1.26 -19.51 7.04
CA LEU A 285 -1.70 -20.90 6.93
C LEU A 285 -0.74 -21.72 6.06
N LYS A 286 -0.35 -22.90 6.55
CA LYS A 286 0.51 -23.87 5.85
C LYS A 286 -0.22 -24.51 4.68
N GLY A 287 0.49 -24.91 3.63
CA GLY A 287 -0.12 -25.58 2.46
C GLY A 287 -0.87 -24.64 1.53
N ILE A 288 -0.64 -23.32 1.63
CA ILE A 288 -1.18 -22.31 0.73
C ILE A 288 -0.02 -21.58 0.06
N HIS A 289 -0.08 -21.51 -1.26
CA HIS A 289 0.72 -20.60 -2.07
C HIS A 289 -0.13 -19.42 -2.54
N VAL A 290 0.53 -18.29 -2.75
CA VAL A 290 -0.08 -17.14 -3.42
C VAL A 290 0.43 -17.10 -4.86
N VAL A 291 -0.50 -17.13 -5.81
CA VAL A 291 -0.21 -16.88 -7.22
C VAL A 291 -0.59 -15.43 -7.53
N LEU A 292 0.40 -14.61 -7.84
CA LEU A 292 0.19 -13.26 -8.36
C LEU A 292 0.00 -13.37 -9.87
N ALA A 293 -1.13 -12.90 -10.40
CA ALA A 293 -1.45 -12.95 -11.82
C ALA A 293 -1.86 -11.57 -12.35
N ASN A 294 -1.20 -11.10 -13.41
CA ASN A 294 -1.45 -9.81 -14.04
C ASN A 294 -2.67 -9.88 -14.96
N SER A 295 -3.62 -8.95 -14.83
CA SER A 295 -4.78 -8.89 -15.72
C SER A 295 -4.42 -8.36 -17.11
N LEU A 296 -3.22 -7.80 -17.29
CA LEU A 296 -2.77 -7.09 -18.50
C LEU A 296 -3.60 -5.83 -18.82
N TRP A 297 -4.44 -5.39 -17.87
CA TRP A 297 -5.10 -4.10 -17.94
C TRP A 297 -4.23 -3.09 -17.23
N GLU A 298 -3.48 -2.30 -17.99
CA GLU A 298 -2.63 -1.27 -17.42
C GLU A 298 -3.43 -0.03 -17.03
N VAL A 299 -3.19 0.45 -15.81
CA VAL A 299 -3.67 1.75 -15.36
C VAL A 299 -2.54 2.76 -15.50
N ASN A 300 -2.69 3.71 -16.43
CA ASN A 300 -1.79 4.84 -16.50
C ASN A 300 -1.98 5.70 -15.24
N LYS A 301 -0.98 5.72 -14.35
CA LYS A 301 -1.01 6.49 -13.10
C LYS A 301 -0.99 8.00 -13.36
N THR A 302 -0.25 8.47 -14.36
CA THR A 302 -0.08 9.91 -14.67
C THR A 302 -1.34 10.58 -15.22
N LEU A 303 -2.21 9.87 -15.95
CA LEU A 303 -3.45 10.43 -16.50
C LEU A 303 -4.71 10.09 -15.68
N GLY A 304 -5.08 8.81 -15.63
CA GLY A 304 -6.37 8.36 -15.07
C GLY A 304 -6.31 7.68 -13.71
N GLY A 305 -5.18 7.01 -13.42
CA GLY A 305 -4.96 6.26 -12.18
C GLY A 305 -4.86 7.15 -10.95
N ASN A 306 -4.10 8.26 -11.05
CA ASN A 306 -4.02 9.25 -9.98
C ASN A 306 -5.38 9.87 -9.69
N GLN A 307 -6.19 10.18 -10.71
CA GLN A 307 -7.54 10.73 -10.49
C GLN A 307 -8.46 9.74 -9.78
N SER A 308 -8.50 8.46 -10.22
CA SER A 308 -9.36 7.46 -9.58
C SER A 308 -8.95 7.21 -8.13
N PHE A 309 -7.64 7.10 -7.86
CA PHE A 309 -7.10 6.93 -6.51
C PHE A 309 -7.38 8.16 -5.64
N ASN A 310 -7.11 9.37 -6.13
CA ASN A 310 -7.34 10.62 -5.40
C ASN A 310 -8.83 10.86 -5.13
N MET A 311 -9.71 10.50 -6.06
CA MET A 311 -11.15 10.57 -5.84
C MET A 311 -11.60 9.60 -4.73
N ARG A 312 -10.99 8.41 -4.60
CA ARG A 312 -11.27 7.53 -3.45
C ARG A 312 -10.82 8.15 -2.14
N LYS A 313 -9.66 8.81 -2.10
CA LYS A 313 -9.25 9.60 -0.93
C LYS A 313 -10.26 10.69 -0.61
N GLY A 314 -10.75 11.40 -1.64
CA GLY A 314 -11.83 12.38 -1.49
C GLY A 314 -13.11 11.80 -0.89
N TRP A 315 -13.52 10.59 -1.31
CA TRP A 315 -14.69 9.91 -0.75
C TRP A 315 -14.51 9.58 0.74
N MET A 316 -13.32 9.12 1.11
CA MET A 316 -13.02 8.80 2.50
C MET A 316 -12.98 10.05 3.37
N GLN A 317 -12.24 11.09 2.93
CA GLN A 317 -12.06 12.32 3.69
C GLN A 317 -13.39 13.05 3.88
N MET A 318 -14.13 13.27 2.79
CA MET A 318 -15.45 13.89 2.85
C MET A 318 -16.41 13.06 3.70
N GLY A 319 -16.34 11.74 3.59
CA GLY A 319 -17.20 10.85 4.37
C GLY A 319 -16.92 10.91 5.87
N ASP A 320 -15.64 10.99 6.26
CA ASP A 320 -15.23 11.15 7.65
C ASP A 320 -15.73 12.48 8.22
N GLU A 321 -15.55 13.58 7.48
CA GLU A 321 -16.03 14.90 7.88
C GLU A 321 -17.56 14.93 8.05
N LEU A 322 -18.31 14.32 7.12
CA LEU A 322 -19.76 14.20 7.23
C LEU A 322 -20.18 13.34 8.41
N ALA A 323 -19.48 12.24 8.70
CA ALA A 323 -19.75 11.40 9.86
C ALA A 323 -19.56 12.17 11.17
N LYS A 324 -18.49 12.97 11.29
CA LYS A 324 -18.26 13.86 12.44
C LYS A 324 -19.38 14.90 12.60
N LEU A 325 -19.83 15.50 11.50
CA LEU A 325 -20.95 16.45 11.51
C LEU A 325 -22.26 15.79 11.94
N VAL A 326 -22.54 14.57 11.46
CA VAL A 326 -23.72 13.78 11.88
C VAL A 326 -23.65 13.50 13.37
N ILE A 327 -22.53 12.97 13.88
CA ILE A 327 -22.32 12.69 15.31
C ILE A 327 -22.58 13.94 16.14
N LYS A 328 -21.93 15.06 15.79
CA LYS A 328 -22.10 16.34 16.49
C LYS A 328 -23.57 16.79 16.49
N THR A 329 -24.23 16.76 15.33
CA THR A 329 -25.62 17.21 15.19
C THR A 329 -26.56 16.39 16.06
N VAL A 330 -26.36 15.07 16.10
CA VAL A 330 -27.18 14.18 16.91
C VAL A 330 -26.95 14.42 18.41
N ARG A 331 -25.71 14.59 18.83
CA ARG A 331 -25.37 14.87 20.24
C ARG A 331 -25.90 16.22 20.69
N ASP A 332 -25.84 17.24 19.84
CA ASP A 332 -26.43 18.55 20.11
C ASP A 332 -27.96 18.46 20.26
N ALA A 333 -28.64 17.70 19.39
CA ALA A 333 -30.08 17.49 19.49
C ALA A 333 -30.49 16.74 20.77
N GLN A 334 -29.69 15.75 21.20
CA GLN A 334 -29.90 15.05 22.47
C GLN A 334 -29.73 15.99 23.67
N LYS A 335 -28.66 16.79 23.69
CA LYS A 335 -28.39 17.78 24.74
C LYS A 335 -29.47 18.87 24.79
N GLY A 336 -30.03 19.25 23.63
CA GLY A 336 -31.10 20.24 23.50
C GLY A 336 -32.52 19.72 23.72
N GLY A 337 -32.71 18.42 24.03
CA GLY A 337 -34.03 17.83 24.24
C GLY A 337 -34.87 17.61 22.97
N ALA A 338 -34.28 17.76 21.79
CA ALA A 338 -34.93 17.56 20.49
C ALA A 338 -34.88 16.10 19.99
N ALA A 339 -34.33 15.18 20.78
CA ALA A 339 -34.20 13.76 20.46
C ALA A 339 -35.37 12.93 20.99
N SER A 340 -36.57 13.11 20.43
CA SER A 340 -37.77 12.39 20.90
C SER A 340 -38.78 12.05 19.80
N GLY A 341 -39.54 10.98 20.04
CA GLY A 341 -40.56 10.45 19.13
C GLY A 341 -39.98 9.57 18.02
N ALA A 342 -40.78 8.64 17.51
CA ALA A 342 -40.35 7.73 16.45
C ALA A 342 -39.87 8.51 15.20
N GLY A 343 -38.74 8.11 14.62
CA GLY A 343 -38.19 8.73 13.41
C GLY A 343 -37.51 10.09 13.63
N TRP A 344 -37.23 10.49 14.88
CA TRP A 344 -36.62 11.79 15.18
C TRP A 344 -35.25 11.95 14.55
N LEU A 345 -34.49 10.87 14.48
CA LEU A 345 -33.14 10.89 13.95
C LEU A 345 -33.16 11.09 12.43
N SER A 346 -34.08 10.40 11.75
CA SER A 346 -34.28 10.58 10.31
C SER A 346 -34.76 11.99 9.95
N ARG A 347 -35.68 12.56 10.75
CA ARG A 347 -36.12 13.96 10.57
C ARG A 347 -34.98 14.94 10.78
N LEU A 348 -34.23 14.80 11.87
CA LEU A 348 -33.09 15.65 12.19
C LEU A 348 -32.07 15.70 11.05
N ILE A 349 -31.69 14.54 10.50
CA ILE A 349 -30.73 14.49 9.39
C ILE A 349 -31.31 15.12 8.12
N THR A 350 -32.57 14.84 7.81
CA THR A 350 -33.24 15.41 6.63
C THR A 350 -33.34 16.92 6.73
N ASP A 351 -33.75 17.45 7.87
CA ASP A 351 -33.92 18.89 8.10
C ASP A 351 -32.58 19.62 8.13
N LYS A 352 -31.54 19.01 8.71
CA LYS A 352 -30.24 19.64 8.86
C LYS A 352 -29.41 19.59 7.58
N PHE A 353 -29.46 18.49 6.86
CA PHE A 353 -28.53 18.21 5.75
C PHE A 353 -29.21 17.99 4.39
N GLY A 354 -30.53 17.87 4.33
CA GLY A 354 -31.30 17.81 3.09
C GLY A 354 -31.38 16.43 2.42
N TRP A 355 -30.65 15.41 2.89
CA TRP A 355 -30.75 14.06 2.34
C TRP A 355 -31.65 13.14 3.18
N LYS A 356 -32.23 12.14 2.50
CA LYS A 356 -33.07 11.13 3.16
C LYS A 356 -32.22 10.03 3.79
N VAL A 357 -32.55 9.69 5.02
CA VAL A 357 -32.00 8.50 5.68
C VAL A 357 -32.65 7.24 5.12
N GLY A 358 -31.86 6.19 4.92
CA GLY A 358 -32.38 4.93 4.39
C GLY A 358 -32.83 4.00 5.51
N GLY A 359 -34.13 3.70 5.60
CA GLY A 359 -34.65 2.69 6.53
C GLY A 359 -34.90 3.19 7.95
N GLU A 360 -35.30 2.26 8.83
CA GLU A 360 -35.56 2.52 10.25
C GLU A 360 -34.26 2.38 11.08
N LEU A 361 -34.22 3.09 12.22
CA LEU A 361 -33.02 3.18 13.06
C LEU A 361 -33.33 2.88 14.55
N PRO A 362 -34.01 1.76 14.85
CA PRO A 362 -34.50 1.50 16.19
C PRO A 362 -33.40 1.41 17.25
N LEU A 363 -32.19 0.94 16.92
CA LEU A 363 -31.11 0.84 17.90
C LEU A 363 -30.60 2.23 18.30
N LEU A 364 -30.27 3.08 17.32
CA LEU A 364 -29.71 4.41 17.58
C LEU A 364 -30.75 5.42 18.08
N GLU A 365 -32.03 5.26 17.72
CA GLU A 365 -33.09 6.13 18.23
C GLU A 365 -33.45 5.82 19.68
N ASN A 366 -33.52 4.53 20.06
CA ASN A 366 -34.02 4.11 21.36
C ASN A 366 -32.93 4.01 22.44
N ASN A 367 -31.65 4.10 22.07
CA ASN A 367 -30.52 3.93 23.00
C ASN A 367 -29.57 5.14 22.96
N PRO A 368 -29.91 6.25 23.65
CA PRO A 368 -29.08 7.46 23.66
C PRO A 368 -27.62 7.25 24.06
N GLY A 369 -27.34 6.29 24.95
CA GLY A 369 -25.99 5.96 25.39
C GLY A 369 -25.08 5.37 24.31
N LEU A 370 -25.63 4.87 23.18
CA LEU A 370 -24.81 4.46 22.04
C LEU A 370 -24.10 5.66 21.39
N TRP A 371 -24.75 6.82 21.38
CA TRP A 371 -24.18 8.03 20.80
C TRP A 371 -23.02 8.60 21.61
N GLU A 372 -23.00 8.41 22.93
CA GLU A 372 -21.84 8.75 23.77
C GLU A 372 -20.60 7.94 23.40
N LYS A 373 -20.80 6.64 23.16
CA LYS A 373 -19.71 5.76 22.73
C LYS A 373 -19.22 6.11 21.33
N ILE A 374 -20.14 6.39 20.39
CA ILE A 374 -19.77 6.84 19.04
C ILE A 374 -18.99 8.15 19.12
N GLU A 375 -19.48 9.16 19.86
CA GLU A 375 -18.81 10.46 20.03
C GLU A 375 -17.41 10.32 20.64
N ALA A 376 -17.24 9.43 21.63
CA ALA A 376 -15.98 9.23 22.32
C ALA A 376 -14.93 8.46 21.49
N ASN A 377 -15.38 7.47 20.69
CA ASN A 377 -14.48 6.49 20.09
C ASN A 377 -14.32 6.63 18.57
N TYR A 378 -15.18 7.38 17.89
CA TYR A 378 -15.06 7.60 16.45
C TYR A 378 -13.89 8.56 16.15
N CYS A 379 -12.87 8.08 15.44
CA CYS A 379 -11.75 8.91 14.98
C CYS A 379 -11.84 9.19 13.46
N LYS A 380 -11.88 8.11 12.67
CA LYS A 380 -12.05 8.10 11.21
C LYS A 380 -12.84 6.86 10.80
N PHE A 381 -13.08 6.65 9.51
CA PHE A 381 -13.74 5.43 9.02
C PHE A 381 -13.05 4.12 9.44
N GLY A 382 -11.74 4.13 9.68
CA GLY A 382 -11.04 2.99 10.28
C GLY A 382 -11.58 2.57 11.65
N SER A 383 -12.21 3.47 12.38
CA SER A 383 -12.86 3.17 13.66
C SER A 383 -14.17 2.41 13.53
N LEU A 384 -14.72 2.20 12.33
CA LEU A 384 -16.01 1.52 12.10
C LEU A 384 -15.95 0.01 12.39
N HIS A 385 -15.68 -0.36 13.63
CA HIS A 385 -15.61 -1.72 14.14
C HIS A 385 -16.17 -1.76 15.56
N ARG A 386 -16.90 -2.83 15.90
CA ARG A 386 -17.57 -2.95 17.20
C ARG A 386 -16.65 -2.80 18.40
N ASP A 387 -15.44 -3.35 18.31
CA ASP A 387 -14.49 -3.35 19.43
C ASP A 387 -13.83 -1.96 19.62
N ILE A 388 -13.83 -1.13 18.58
CA ILE A 388 -13.32 0.24 18.63
C ILE A 388 -14.42 1.18 19.12
N LEU A 389 -15.61 1.16 18.49
CA LEU A 389 -16.70 2.05 18.88
C LEU A 389 -17.39 1.65 20.18
N GLY A 390 -17.31 0.38 20.58
CA GLY A 390 -18.00 -0.14 21.76
C GLY A 390 -19.52 -0.34 21.57
N ILE A 391 -19.97 -0.49 20.33
CA ILE A 391 -21.37 -0.71 19.92
C ILE A 391 -21.48 -1.93 18.98
N SER A 392 -22.67 -2.51 18.82
CA SER A 392 -22.85 -3.69 17.96
C SER A 392 -22.68 -3.37 16.47
N ASP A 393 -22.37 -4.39 15.66
CA ASP A 393 -22.29 -4.24 14.19
C ASP A 393 -23.62 -3.76 13.58
N ASP A 394 -24.76 -4.12 14.18
CA ASP A 394 -26.07 -3.63 13.73
C ASP A 394 -26.28 -2.13 14.04
N ALA A 395 -25.82 -1.65 15.19
CA ALA A 395 -25.84 -0.22 15.49
C ALA A 395 -24.88 0.57 14.58
N ILE A 396 -23.74 -0.02 14.20
CA ILE A 396 -22.86 0.58 13.18
C ILE A 396 -23.58 0.62 11.84
N ARG A 397 -24.24 -0.45 11.41
CA ARG A 397 -25.03 -0.47 10.18
C ARG A 397 -26.09 0.63 10.16
N GLU A 398 -26.82 0.85 11.25
CA GLU A 398 -27.75 1.99 11.39
C GLU A 398 -27.02 3.34 11.28
N PHE A 399 -25.86 3.49 11.91
CA PHE A 399 -25.07 4.71 11.83
C PHE A 399 -24.69 5.03 10.38
N LEU A 400 -24.31 4.02 9.60
CA LEU A 400 -23.98 4.19 8.18
C LEU A 400 -25.19 4.65 7.35
N LEU A 401 -26.41 4.25 7.70
CA LEU A 401 -27.63 4.65 6.98
C LEU A 401 -27.90 6.16 7.07
N LEU A 402 -27.37 6.83 8.10
CA LEU A 402 -27.47 8.29 8.27
C LEU A 402 -26.62 9.07 7.27
N LEU A 403 -25.56 8.46 6.72
CA LEU A 403 -24.70 9.10 5.73
C LEU A 403 -25.36 9.08 4.36
N PRO A 404 -25.16 10.09 3.49
CA PRO A 404 -25.73 10.07 2.15
C PRO A 404 -25.09 8.95 1.31
N VAL A 405 -25.83 8.36 0.37
CA VAL A 405 -25.24 7.38 -0.57
C VAL A 405 -24.18 8.04 -1.43
N LYS A 406 -24.52 9.21 -1.97
CA LYS A 406 -23.67 10.03 -2.81
C LYS A 406 -24.00 11.50 -2.55
N ILE A 407 -23.01 12.36 -2.69
CA ILE A 407 -23.18 13.81 -2.60
C ILE A 407 -22.49 14.50 -3.77
N THR A 408 -23.15 15.50 -4.36
CA THR A 408 -22.59 16.32 -5.44
C THR A 408 -21.66 17.41 -4.88
N PRO A 409 -20.74 17.98 -5.70
CA PRO A 409 -19.92 19.10 -5.25
C PRO A 409 -20.72 20.30 -4.74
N LYS A 410 -21.89 20.57 -5.33
CA LYS A 410 -22.79 21.65 -4.91
C LYS A 410 -23.38 21.39 -3.52
N GLU A 411 -23.97 20.22 -3.31
CA GLU A 411 -24.54 19.84 -2.00
C GLU A 411 -23.47 19.83 -0.91
N ALA A 412 -22.28 19.29 -1.20
CA ALA A 412 -21.15 19.31 -0.28
C ALA A 412 -20.73 20.75 0.04
N GLY A 413 -20.68 21.64 -0.96
CA GLY A 413 -20.38 23.05 -0.79
C GLY A 413 -21.38 23.76 0.14
N GLU A 414 -22.68 23.49 -0.03
CA GLU A 414 -23.73 24.03 0.84
C GLU A 414 -23.56 23.60 2.31
N ILE A 415 -23.12 22.36 2.57
CA ILE A 415 -22.89 21.86 3.93
C ILE A 415 -21.61 22.41 4.54
N PHE A 416 -20.53 22.47 3.77
CA PHE A 416 -19.21 22.92 4.25
C PHE A 416 -19.01 24.43 4.16
N GLY A 417 -19.99 25.17 3.64
CA GLY A 417 -19.89 26.62 3.45
C GLY A 417 -18.84 27.02 2.41
N LYS A 418 -18.68 26.23 1.34
CA LYS A 418 -17.71 26.43 0.26
C LYS A 418 -18.43 26.41 -1.09
N ASP A 419 -17.87 27.06 -2.11
CA ASP A 419 -18.36 26.91 -3.47
C ASP A 419 -17.98 25.53 -4.06
N ALA A 420 -18.67 25.12 -5.12
CA ALA A 420 -18.49 23.80 -5.72
C ALA A 420 -17.08 23.60 -6.33
N GLU A 421 -16.46 24.65 -6.86
CA GLU A 421 -15.13 24.58 -7.47
C GLU A 421 -14.06 24.31 -6.40
N THR A 422 -14.17 24.99 -5.25
CA THR A 422 -13.33 24.74 -4.08
C THR A 422 -13.48 23.30 -3.59
N ILE A 423 -14.71 22.76 -3.55
CA ILE A 423 -14.94 21.35 -3.20
C ILE A 423 -14.28 20.40 -4.20
N GLU A 424 -14.43 20.66 -5.51
CA GLU A 424 -13.80 19.85 -6.56
C GLU A 424 -12.26 19.88 -6.49
N ARG A 425 -11.68 21.01 -6.07
CA ARG A 425 -10.24 21.14 -5.86
C ARG A 425 -9.75 20.34 -4.66
N ILE A 426 -10.45 20.43 -3.51
CA ILE A 426 -10.04 19.77 -2.26
C ILE A 426 -10.22 18.25 -2.36
N TYR A 427 -11.37 17.77 -2.84
CA TYR A 427 -11.73 16.35 -2.79
C TYR A 427 -11.56 15.61 -4.12
N THR A 428 -10.93 16.25 -5.12
CA THR A 428 -10.83 15.77 -6.51
C THR A 428 -12.16 15.74 -7.26
N ARG A 429 -12.24 16.51 -8.34
CA ARG A 429 -13.41 16.60 -9.21
C ARG A 429 -13.94 15.21 -9.64
N PRO A 430 -15.21 14.86 -9.35
CA PRO A 430 -15.79 13.60 -9.78
C PRO A 430 -16.03 13.62 -11.29
N ARG A 431 -15.77 12.49 -11.96
CA ARG A 431 -16.15 12.33 -13.37
C ARG A 431 -17.67 12.40 -13.53
N ARG A 432 -18.11 12.90 -14.68
CA ARG A 432 -19.55 13.08 -15.00
C ARG A 432 -20.36 11.79 -14.83
N GLU A 433 -19.80 10.66 -15.25
CA GLU A 433 -20.40 9.32 -15.13
C GLU A 433 -20.57 8.83 -13.67
N ILE A 434 -19.75 9.34 -12.75
CA ILE A 434 -19.81 9.02 -11.32
C ILE A 434 -20.81 9.95 -10.64
N GLY A 435 -20.77 11.24 -11.00
CA GLY A 435 -21.76 12.24 -10.63
C GLY A 435 -21.77 12.62 -9.14
N GLY A 436 -20.69 12.35 -8.39
CA GLY A 436 -20.54 12.76 -6.99
C GLY A 436 -19.55 11.92 -6.19
N TYR A 437 -19.46 12.23 -4.90
CA TYR A 437 -18.63 11.52 -3.92
C TYR A 437 -19.46 10.42 -3.24
N HIS A 438 -18.96 9.19 -3.23
CA HIS A 438 -19.69 8.04 -2.68
C HIS A 438 -19.36 7.86 -1.19
N ILE A 439 -20.29 8.23 -0.32
CA ILE A 439 -20.01 8.34 1.12
C ILE A 439 -20.41 7.06 1.87
N ARG A 440 -21.71 6.72 1.87
CA ARG A 440 -22.23 5.55 2.61
C ARG A 440 -21.56 4.24 2.21
N THR A 441 -21.32 4.04 0.90
CA THR A 441 -20.70 2.79 0.42
C THR A 441 -19.22 2.71 0.83
N THR A 442 -18.53 3.85 0.90
CA THR A 442 -17.16 3.92 1.42
C THR A 442 -17.12 3.60 2.91
N ALA A 443 -18.01 4.17 3.72
CA ALA A 443 -18.08 3.83 5.14
C ALA A 443 -18.43 2.35 5.36
N ARG A 444 -19.33 1.79 4.54
CA ARG A 444 -19.67 0.35 4.54
C ARG A 444 -18.49 -0.53 4.17
N PHE A 445 -17.69 -0.12 3.18
CA PHE A 445 -16.44 -0.78 2.82
C PHE A 445 -15.52 -0.93 4.04
N PHE A 446 -15.23 0.18 4.74
CA PHE A 446 -14.39 0.15 5.96
C PHE A 446 -14.95 -0.78 7.03
N HIS A 447 -16.27 -0.71 7.29
CA HIS A 447 -16.88 -1.56 8.31
C HIS A 447 -16.74 -3.05 8.02
N LYS A 448 -17.00 -3.47 6.77
CA LYS A 448 -16.90 -4.88 6.37
C LYS A 448 -15.45 -5.38 6.35
N GLU A 449 -14.54 -4.60 5.80
CA GLU A 449 -13.10 -4.91 5.78
C GLU A 449 -12.56 -5.10 7.21
N ASN A 450 -12.94 -4.22 8.15
CA ASN A 450 -12.55 -4.34 9.56
C ASN A 450 -13.06 -5.64 10.21
N ILE A 451 -14.31 -6.05 9.92
CA ILE A 451 -14.88 -7.31 10.43
C ILE A 451 -14.09 -8.51 9.88
N ILE A 452 -13.79 -8.50 8.58
CA ILE A 452 -13.02 -9.58 7.95
C ILE A 452 -11.61 -9.64 8.53
N GLY A 453 -10.94 -8.48 8.71
CA GLY A 453 -9.61 -8.38 9.28
C GLY A 453 -9.50 -8.99 10.68
N SER A 454 -10.45 -8.69 11.58
CA SER A 454 -10.44 -9.23 12.94
C SER A 454 -10.72 -10.74 12.99
N GLU A 455 -11.57 -11.25 12.08
CA GLU A 455 -11.83 -12.69 11.98
C GLU A 455 -10.66 -13.45 11.34
N LEU A 456 -9.97 -12.87 10.34
CA LEU A 456 -8.74 -13.45 9.78
C LEU A 456 -7.64 -13.59 10.84
N GLU A 457 -7.42 -12.55 11.65
CA GLU A 457 -6.48 -12.60 12.77
C GLU A 457 -6.81 -13.74 13.73
N ARG A 458 -8.08 -13.85 14.14
CA ARG A 458 -8.54 -14.94 15.02
C ARG A 458 -8.24 -16.31 14.41
N ILE A 459 -8.57 -16.51 13.14
CA ILE A 459 -8.32 -17.77 12.43
C ILE A 459 -6.83 -18.11 12.42
N PHE A 460 -5.96 -17.17 12.08
CA PHE A 460 -4.52 -17.41 12.01
C PHE A 460 -3.93 -17.76 13.38
N LEU A 461 -4.30 -17.03 14.42
CA LEU A 461 -3.83 -17.30 15.78
C LEU A 461 -4.36 -18.63 16.32
N GLU A 462 -5.63 -18.95 16.07
CA GLU A 462 -6.25 -20.21 16.49
C GLU A 462 -5.61 -21.41 15.79
N ALA A 463 -5.49 -21.36 14.46
CA ALA A 463 -4.91 -22.43 13.66
C ALA A 463 -3.46 -22.70 14.07
N GLU A 464 -2.64 -21.66 14.24
CA GLU A 464 -1.25 -21.81 14.68
C GLU A 464 -1.16 -22.38 16.10
N LYS A 465 -2.01 -21.92 17.03
CA LYS A 465 -2.05 -22.44 18.40
C LYS A 465 -2.35 -23.94 18.41
N ARG A 466 -3.35 -24.39 17.65
CA ARG A 466 -3.78 -25.80 17.58
C ARG A 466 -2.75 -26.68 16.88
N VAL A 467 -2.04 -26.15 15.88
CA VAL A 467 -0.92 -26.86 15.22
C VAL A 467 0.26 -26.99 16.18
N THR A 468 0.64 -25.91 16.86
CA THR A 468 1.79 -25.91 17.78
C THR A 468 1.53 -26.76 19.02
N SER A 469 0.28 -26.87 19.50
CA SER A 469 -0.07 -27.77 20.60
C SER A 469 -0.14 -29.25 20.20
N GLY A 470 -0.07 -29.56 18.91
CA GLY A 470 -0.25 -30.92 18.37
C GLY A 470 -1.71 -31.38 18.32
N GLU A 471 -2.68 -30.50 18.62
CA GLU A 471 -4.11 -30.79 18.53
C GLU A 471 -4.56 -30.97 17.08
N LEU A 472 -3.94 -30.24 16.15
CA LEU A 472 -4.32 -30.18 14.75
C LEU A 472 -3.13 -30.43 13.83
N SER A 473 -3.25 -31.39 12.92
CA SER A 473 -2.25 -31.60 11.86
C SER A 473 -2.52 -30.68 10.67
N PRO A 474 -1.51 -29.99 10.10
CA PRO A 474 -1.64 -29.24 8.85
C PRO A 474 -2.14 -30.07 7.66
N ASP A 475 -1.97 -31.39 7.69
CA ASP A 475 -2.40 -32.30 6.63
C ASP A 475 -3.83 -32.83 6.82
N SER A 476 -4.50 -32.44 7.91
CA SER A 476 -5.86 -32.88 8.21
C SER A 476 -6.93 -32.14 7.41
N ALA A 477 -8.08 -32.80 7.19
CA ALA A 477 -9.25 -32.18 6.60
C ALA A 477 -9.81 -31.03 7.46
N GLU A 478 -9.63 -31.09 8.78
CA GLU A 478 -10.02 -30.02 9.69
C GLU A 478 -9.14 -28.77 9.48
N TYR A 479 -7.82 -28.92 9.37
CA TYR A 479 -6.95 -27.79 9.03
C TYR A 479 -7.30 -27.20 7.66
N ASP A 480 -7.69 -28.07 6.73
CA ASP A 480 -8.14 -27.66 5.42
C ASP A 480 -9.37 -26.76 5.43
N SER A 481 -10.27 -26.94 6.41
CA SER A 481 -11.42 -26.06 6.58
C SER A 481 -11.03 -24.61 6.90
N TYR A 482 -9.90 -24.37 7.61
CA TYR A 482 -9.37 -23.01 7.77
C TYR A 482 -8.91 -22.42 6.45
N ARG A 483 -8.22 -23.21 5.61
CA ARG A 483 -7.77 -22.76 4.26
C ARG A 483 -8.96 -22.34 3.40
N VAL A 484 -10.01 -23.16 3.38
CA VAL A 484 -11.25 -22.88 2.65
C VAL A 484 -11.98 -21.66 3.23
N LYS A 485 -12.05 -21.53 4.56
CA LYS A 485 -12.69 -20.38 5.22
C LYS A 485 -11.97 -19.08 4.87
N VAL A 486 -10.64 -19.04 4.98
CA VAL A 486 -9.83 -17.87 4.60
C VAL A 486 -9.98 -17.56 3.11
N GLY A 487 -9.96 -18.57 2.25
CA GLY A 487 -10.20 -18.41 0.82
C GLY A 487 -11.54 -17.73 0.49
N ARG A 488 -12.63 -18.18 1.13
CA ARG A 488 -13.96 -17.54 1.00
C ARG A 488 -13.98 -16.09 1.47
N MET A 489 -13.27 -15.78 2.55
CA MET A 489 -13.15 -14.40 3.04
C MET A 489 -12.36 -13.51 2.06
N VAL A 490 -11.37 -14.07 1.34
CA VAL A 490 -10.67 -13.34 0.26
C VAL A 490 -11.60 -13.03 -0.92
N ASP A 491 -12.48 -13.97 -1.30
CA ASP A 491 -13.52 -13.68 -2.29
C ASP A 491 -14.50 -12.60 -1.81
N GLU A 492 -14.88 -12.62 -0.52
CA GLU A 492 -15.74 -11.58 0.07
C GLU A 492 -15.06 -10.19 0.03
N LEU A 493 -13.76 -10.13 0.32
CA LEU A 493 -12.96 -8.90 0.18
C LEU A 493 -12.97 -8.40 -1.27
N GLN A 494 -12.85 -9.28 -2.25
CA GLN A 494 -12.98 -8.89 -3.66
C GLN A 494 -14.37 -8.29 -3.96
N ASP A 495 -15.44 -8.91 -3.47
CA ASP A 495 -16.79 -8.40 -3.70
C ASP A 495 -16.98 -7.03 -3.05
N ILE A 496 -16.43 -6.81 -1.86
CA ILE A 496 -16.40 -5.52 -1.17
C ILE A 496 -15.64 -4.47 -2.00
N LEU A 497 -14.46 -4.81 -2.52
CA LEU A 497 -13.66 -3.94 -3.39
C LEU A 497 -14.38 -3.60 -4.71
N ALA A 498 -15.06 -4.58 -5.30
CA ALA A 498 -15.78 -4.42 -6.55
C ALA A 498 -17.08 -3.60 -6.39
N ILE A 499 -17.88 -3.89 -5.36
CA ILE A 499 -19.23 -3.36 -5.20
C ILE A 499 -19.23 -2.09 -4.34
N ASP A 500 -18.64 -2.15 -3.15
CA ASP A 500 -18.71 -1.06 -2.16
C ASP A 500 -17.71 0.04 -2.51
N PHE A 501 -16.49 -0.36 -2.86
CA PHE A 501 -15.40 0.58 -3.16
C PHE A 501 -15.21 0.86 -4.65
N ARG A 502 -15.82 0.05 -5.53
CA ARG A 502 -15.89 0.27 -6.98
C ARG A 502 -14.51 0.37 -7.65
N VAL A 503 -13.55 -0.43 -7.21
CA VAL A 503 -12.17 -0.43 -7.71
C VAL A 503 -11.83 -1.63 -8.61
N SER A 504 -12.77 -2.54 -8.86
CA SER A 504 -12.59 -3.56 -9.90
C SER A 504 -12.87 -3.01 -11.32
N ASN A 505 -12.60 -3.85 -12.32
CA ASN A 505 -12.92 -3.64 -13.73
C ASN A 505 -13.24 -4.99 -14.42
N PRO A 506 -13.82 -4.97 -15.64
CA PRO A 506 -14.19 -6.21 -16.33
C PRO A 506 -13.04 -7.19 -16.57
N GLN A 507 -11.81 -6.70 -16.78
CA GLN A 507 -10.65 -7.56 -17.03
C GLN A 507 -10.19 -8.31 -15.77
N LEU A 508 -10.16 -7.62 -14.63
CA LEU A 508 -9.88 -8.22 -13.32
C LEU A 508 -10.97 -9.25 -12.97
N ASP A 509 -12.23 -8.89 -13.19
CA ASP A 509 -13.38 -9.76 -12.91
C ASP A 509 -13.35 -11.02 -13.80
N LEU A 510 -12.95 -10.89 -15.07
CA LEU A 510 -12.75 -12.02 -15.98
C LEU A 510 -11.63 -12.95 -15.50
N LEU A 511 -10.46 -12.39 -15.16
CA LEU A 511 -9.34 -13.17 -14.63
C LEU A 511 -9.73 -13.94 -13.37
N LEU A 512 -10.41 -13.30 -12.42
CA LEU A 512 -10.89 -13.96 -11.20
C LEU A 512 -11.94 -15.03 -11.49
N THR A 513 -12.85 -14.77 -12.43
CA THR A 513 -13.87 -15.74 -12.85
C THR A 513 -13.24 -17.01 -13.44
N ILE A 514 -12.16 -16.87 -14.23
CA ILE A 514 -11.41 -18.00 -14.76
C ILE A 514 -10.63 -18.70 -13.64
N ALA A 515 -9.87 -17.94 -12.83
CA ALA A 515 -9.07 -18.48 -11.73
C ALA A 515 -9.90 -19.31 -10.74
N ARG A 516 -11.14 -18.88 -10.43
CA ARG A 516 -12.08 -19.62 -9.56
C ARG A 516 -12.37 -21.06 -9.99
N ARG A 517 -12.18 -21.37 -11.28
CA ARG A 517 -12.39 -22.71 -11.87
C ARG A 517 -11.09 -23.50 -11.99
N GLY A 518 -9.96 -22.88 -11.67
CA GLY A 518 -8.64 -23.48 -11.78
C GLY A 518 -8.33 -24.45 -10.64
N PRO A 519 -7.31 -25.32 -10.83
CA PRO A 519 -6.94 -26.33 -9.85
C PRO A 519 -6.45 -25.71 -8.55
N GLY A 520 -6.91 -26.26 -7.42
CA GLY A 520 -6.48 -25.83 -6.09
C GLY A 520 -6.90 -24.43 -5.66
N TYR A 521 -7.78 -23.75 -6.38
CA TYR A 521 -8.28 -22.43 -6.00
C TYR A 521 -8.94 -22.45 -4.62
N LEU A 522 -8.59 -21.49 -3.77
CA LEU A 522 -9.21 -21.26 -2.45
C LEU A 522 -9.96 -19.93 -2.40
N GLY A 523 -9.40 -18.88 -3.00
CA GLY A 523 -9.95 -17.53 -3.01
C GLY A 523 -9.05 -16.56 -3.78
N GLY A 524 -9.56 -15.41 -4.20
CA GLY A 524 -8.74 -14.44 -4.93
C GLY A 524 -9.34 -13.05 -5.00
N LYS A 525 -8.47 -12.04 -4.99
CA LYS A 525 -8.84 -10.62 -5.06
C LYS A 525 -7.86 -9.82 -5.89
N LEU A 526 -8.27 -8.66 -6.39
CA LEU A 526 -7.34 -7.65 -6.90
C LEU A 526 -6.34 -7.25 -5.82
N THR A 527 -5.15 -6.79 -6.19
CA THR A 527 -4.16 -6.25 -5.25
C THR A 527 -3.70 -4.85 -5.61
N GLY A 528 -3.54 -4.00 -4.60
CA GLY A 528 -3.10 -2.62 -4.76
C GLY A 528 -4.23 -1.69 -5.22
N ALA A 529 -3.87 -0.64 -5.96
CA ALA A 529 -4.77 0.49 -6.25
C ALA A 529 -5.95 0.20 -7.20
N GLY A 530 -6.17 -1.06 -7.60
CA GLY A 530 -7.30 -1.47 -8.45
C GLY A 530 -7.33 -0.81 -9.83
N LYS A 531 -8.47 -0.97 -10.52
CA LYS A 531 -8.75 -0.53 -11.91
C LYS A 531 -7.87 -1.14 -12.99
N GLY A 532 -7.04 -2.11 -12.62
CA GLY A 532 -6.16 -2.90 -13.47
C GLY A 532 -5.06 -3.52 -12.60
N GLY A 533 -3.98 -3.95 -13.23
CA GLY A 533 -2.85 -4.57 -12.53
C GLY A 533 -3.10 -6.05 -12.19
N CYS A 534 -2.73 -6.47 -10.98
CA CYS A 534 -2.69 -7.89 -10.63
C CYS A 534 -3.82 -8.32 -9.68
N VAL A 535 -4.06 -9.62 -9.67
CA VAL A 535 -4.84 -10.34 -8.66
C VAL A 535 -3.92 -11.25 -7.86
N SER A 536 -4.22 -11.39 -6.57
CA SER A 536 -3.63 -12.36 -5.66
C SER A 536 -4.59 -13.54 -5.52
N LEU A 537 -4.11 -14.75 -5.81
CA LEU A 537 -4.88 -15.98 -5.74
C LEU A 537 -4.30 -16.86 -4.63
N LEU A 538 -5.13 -17.22 -3.65
CA LEU A 538 -4.81 -18.28 -2.70
C LEU A 538 -5.06 -19.63 -3.37
N VAL A 539 -4.01 -20.44 -3.45
CA VAL A 539 -4.02 -21.75 -4.10
C VAL A 539 -3.42 -22.77 -3.16
N ARG A 540 -3.93 -24.00 -3.17
CA ARG A 540 -3.28 -25.12 -2.51
C ARG A 540 -1.85 -25.26 -3.02
N GLU A 541 -0.90 -25.38 -2.09
CA GLU A 541 0.53 -25.46 -2.41
C GLU A 541 0.84 -26.54 -3.47
N SER A 542 0.24 -27.72 -3.34
CA SER A 542 0.42 -28.84 -4.28
C SER A 542 -0.09 -28.58 -5.71
N GLU A 543 -0.98 -27.59 -5.89
CA GLU A 543 -1.64 -27.28 -7.16
C GLU A 543 -1.18 -25.94 -7.75
N SER A 544 -0.25 -25.22 -7.10
CA SER A 544 0.12 -23.86 -7.53
C SER A 544 0.74 -23.82 -8.92
N ALA A 545 1.53 -24.84 -9.28
CA ALA A 545 2.09 -25.00 -10.62
C ALA A 545 1.00 -25.32 -11.67
N ALA A 546 0.03 -26.17 -11.32
CA ALA A 546 -1.10 -26.51 -12.18
C ALA A 546 -2.03 -25.29 -12.41
N MET A 547 -2.26 -24.46 -11.39
CA MET A 547 -3.04 -23.22 -11.52
C MET A 547 -2.37 -22.26 -12.50
N CYS A 548 -1.07 -22.14 -12.35
CA CYS A 548 -0.19 -21.38 -13.20
C CYS A 548 -0.31 -21.79 -14.69
N GLU A 549 -0.20 -23.08 -15.00
CA GLU A 549 -0.42 -23.61 -16.36
C GLU A 549 -1.86 -23.45 -16.85
N TYR A 550 -2.83 -23.57 -15.93
CA TYR A 550 -4.23 -23.33 -16.21
C TYR A 550 -4.48 -21.88 -16.66
N LEU A 551 -3.91 -20.88 -15.99
CA LEU A 551 -4.02 -19.47 -16.38
C LEU A 551 -3.35 -19.19 -17.74
N ASP A 552 -2.19 -19.81 -18.00
CA ASP A 552 -1.52 -19.70 -19.30
C ASP A 552 -2.44 -20.16 -20.44
N ARG A 553 -3.18 -21.26 -20.24
CA ARG A 553 -4.08 -21.83 -21.26
C ARG A 553 -5.43 -21.14 -21.34
N GLU A 554 -6.06 -20.89 -20.20
CA GLU A 554 -7.48 -20.48 -20.13
C GLU A 554 -7.67 -18.96 -20.06
N TYR A 555 -6.63 -18.18 -19.74
CA TYR A 555 -6.71 -16.72 -19.71
C TYR A 555 -5.73 -16.09 -20.70
N TYR A 556 -4.42 -16.24 -20.50
CA TYR A 556 -3.42 -15.56 -21.32
C TYR A 556 -3.37 -16.10 -22.76
N GLY A 557 -3.61 -17.39 -22.94
CA GLY A 557 -3.65 -18.07 -24.24
C GLY A 557 -4.94 -17.84 -25.03
N LYS A 558 -5.82 -16.93 -24.60
CA LYS A 558 -7.07 -16.54 -25.25
C LYS A 558 -7.01 -15.08 -25.72
N PRO A 559 -6.39 -14.78 -26.87
CA PRO A 559 -6.24 -13.41 -27.37
C PRO A 559 -7.56 -12.62 -27.45
N GLU A 560 -8.68 -13.31 -27.67
CA GLU A 560 -10.03 -12.74 -27.72
C GLU A 560 -10.44 -12.02 -26.42
N TYR A 561 -9.87 -12.39 -25.27
CA TYR A 561 -10.15 -11.74 -24.00
C TYR A 561 -9.51 -10.37 -23.86
N PHE A 562 -8.56 -10.03 -24.73
CA PHE A 562 -7.87 -8.75 -24.72
C PHE A 562 -8.30 -7.84 -25.87
N GLU A 563 -9.19 -8.31 -26.76
CA GLU A 563 -9.63 -7.56 -27.94
C GLU A 563 -10.41 -6.29 -27.55
N PHE A 564 -11.26 -6.38 -26.52
CA PHE A 564 -11.94 -5.20 -26.01
C PHE A 564 -10.96 -4.15 -25.49
N TYR A 565 -9.94 -4.55 -24.74
CA TYR A 565 -8.93 -3.62 -24.25
C TYR A 565 -8.09 -3.02 -25.38
N ARG A 566 -7.71 -3.84 -26.36
CA ARG A 566 -7.02 -3.40 -27.57
C ARG A 566 -7.84 -2.33 -28.30
N GLN A 567 -9.14 -2.56 -28.50
CA GLN A 567 -10.03 -1.59 -29.13
C GLN A 567 -10.11 -0.28 -28.33
N VAL A 568 -10.18 -0.34 -27.00
CA VAL A 568 -10.15 0.86 -26.14
C VAL A 568 -8.88 1.68 -26.37
N LEU A 569 -7.71 1.02 -26.42
CA LEU A 569 -6.44 1.71 -26.65
C LEU A 569 -6.32 2.24 -28.10
N GLU A 570 -6.82 1.49 -29.08
CA GLU A 570 -6.86 1.93 -30.48
C GLU A 570 -7.80 3.13 -30.68
N ASP A 571 -8.94 3.15 -30.01
CA ASP A 571 -9.86 4.29 -30.01
C ASP A 571 -9.22 5.51 -29.35
N GLU A 572 -8.58 5.35 -28.18
CA GLU A 572 -7.83 6.43 -27.54
C GLU A 572 -6.75 6.99 -28.46
N ARG A 573 -6.03 6.15 -29.21
CA ARG A 573 -5.08 6.59 -30.23
C ARG A 573 -5.74 7.30 -31.41
N ARG A 574 -6.91 6.83 -31.85
CA ARG A 574 -7.63 7.38 -33.01
C ARG A 574 -8.26 8.74 -32.74
N PHE A 575 -8.73 8.95 -31.52
CA PHE A 575 -9.48 10.16 -31.13
C PHE A 575 -8.62 11.23 -30.45
N ASN A 576 -7.33 10.98 -30.23
CA ASN A 576 -6.38 11.97 -29.71
C ASN A 576 -5.26 12.22 -30.73
N ASP A 577 -4.79 13.45 -30.83
CA ASP A 577 -3.74 13.81 -31.78
C ASP A 577 -2.38 13.25 -31.34
N PRO A 578 -1.50 12.83 -32.27
CA PRO A 578 -0.13 12.45 -31.95
C PRO A 578 0.61 13.56 -31.18
N GLY A 579 1.32 13.17 -30.11
CA GLY A 579 2.03 14.08 -29.21
C GLY A 579 1.18 14.60 -28.04
N THR A 580 -0.09 14.22 -27.95
CA THR A 580 -0.87 14.36 -26.71
C THR A 580 -0.50 13.26 -25.71
N ILE A 581 -0.64 13.55 -24.41
CA ILE A 581 -0.32 12.59 -23.35
C ILE A 581 -1.22 11.34 -23.48
N GLU A 582 -2.49 11.53 -23.88
CA GLU A 582 -3.46 10.47 -24.11
C GLU A 582 -3.00 9.53 -25.23
N TYR A 583 -2.56 10.07 -26.38
CA TYR A 583 -2.06 9.30 -27.51
C TYR A 583 -0.80 8.50 -27.12
N GLU A 584 0.19 9.17 -26.52
CA GLU A 584 1.46 8.53 -26.13
C GLU A 584 1.25 7.43 -25.08
N SER A 585 0.37 7.68 -24.12
CA SER A 585 -0.07 6.71 -23.12
C SER A 585 -0.76 5.49 -23.73
N ALA A 586 -1.60 5.70 -24.75
CA ALA A 586 -2.27 4.61 -25.46
C ALA A 586 -1.24 3.74 -26.20
N GLU A 587 -0.30 4.35 -26.92
CA GLU A 587 0.79 3.65 -27.61
C GLU A 587 1.68 2.84 -26.64
N GLU A 588 2.08 3.42 -25.50
CA GLU A 588 2.85 2.71 -24.46
C GLU A 588 2.11 1.46 -23.99
N ARG A 589 0.83 1.60 -23.60
CA ARG A 589 0.01 0.50 -23.09
C ARG A 589 -0.23 -0.59 -24.12
N LEU A 590 -0.38 -0.22 -25.40
CA LEU A 590 -0.56 -1.16 -26.51
C LEU A 590 0.73 -1.97 -26.73
N GLY A 591 1.88 -1.31 -26.67
CA GLY A 591 3.19 -1.95 -26.69
C GLY A 591 3.38 -2.93 -25.53
N ILE A 592 3.03 -2.52 -24.31
CA ILE A 592 3.12 -3.36 -23.11
C ILE A 592 2.20 -4.58 -23.20
N LEU A 593 0.94 -4.39 -23.62
CA LEU A 593 0.00 -5.49 -23.81
C LEU A 593 0.55 -6.53 -24.80
N ASN A 594 1.07 -6.08 -25.94
CA ASN A 594 1.62 -6.97 -26.96
C ASN A 594 2.87 -7.72 -26.46
N ALA A 595 3.78 -7.03 -25.75
CA ALA A 595 4.96 -7.66 -25.16
C ALA A 595 4.57 -8.69 -24.08
N ALA A 596 3.58 -8.38 -23.25
CA ALA A 596 3.09 -9.27 -22.21
C ALA A 596 2.44 -10.54 -22.78
N LEU A 597 1.64 -10.40 -23.85
CA LEU A 597 1.05 -11.54 -24.56
C LEU A 597 2.09 -12.40 -25.30
N ALA A 598 3.24 -11.84 -25.66
CA ALA A 598 4.36 -12.60 -26.20
C ALA A 598 5.13 -13.39 -25.12
N SER A 599 5.03 -12.99 -23.84
CA SER A 599 5.67 -13.66 -22.71
C SER A 599 4.68 -13.95 -21.58
N ILE A 600 3.69 -14.80 -21.87
CA ILE A 600 2.58 -15.10 -20.95
C ILE A 600 3.05 -15.70 -19.62
N LYS A 601 4.15 -16.46 -19.61
CA LYS A 601 4.68 -17.09 -18.40
C LYS A 601 5.18 -16.09 -17.38
N ASP A 602 5.59 -14.90 -17.82
CA ASP A 602 6.06 -13.82 -16.95
C ASP A 602 4.90 -13.05 -16.31
N GLN A 603 3.66 -13.27 -16.78
CA GLN A 603 2.47 -12.54 -16.33
C GLN A 603 1.87 -13.12 -15.06
N ARG A 604 2.33 -14.30 -14.63
CA ARG A 604 1.97 -14.90 -13.35
C ARG A 604 3.18 -15.47 -12.64
N ARG A 605 3.15 -15.54 -11.31
CA ARG A 605 4.18 -16.23 -10.52
C ARG A 605 3.64 -16.67 -9.18
N VAL A 606 4.17 -17.78 -8.68
CA VAL A 606 4.08 -18.12 -7.27
C VAL A 606 5.00 -17.17 -6.51
N ILE A 607 4.51 -16.58 -5.42
CA ILE A 607 5.30 -15.75 -4.52
C ILE A 607 5.43 -16.44 -3.16
N THR A 608 6.55 -16.21 -2.50
CA THR A 608 6.76 -16.59 -1.10
C THR A 608 6.78 -15.33 -0.22
N PHE A 609 6.42 -15.50 1.05
CA PHE A 609 6.41 -14.39 2.00
C PHE A 609 7.80 -14.20 2.59
N SER A 610 8.54 -13.26 1.99
CA SER A 610 9.93 -12.98 2.36
C SER A 610 10.01 -12.19 3.68
N ARG A 611 11.21 -12.05 4.23
CA ARG A 611 11.46 -11.08 5.30
C ARG A 611 11.35 -9.65 4.76
N GLY A 612 10.99 -8.70 5.61
CA GLY A 612 11.10 -7.27 5.37
C GLY A 612 12.53 -6.80 5.12
N ALA A 613 12.71 -5.51 4.86
CA ALA A 613 13.98 -4.88 4.56
C ALA A 613 15.03 -5.16 5.64
N CYS A 614 16.25 -5.47 5.20
CA CYS A 614 17.34 -5.84 6.08
C CYS A 614 18.71 -5.59 5.42
N ALA A 615 19.76 -5.59 6.23
CA ALA A 615 21.11 -5.82 5.74
C ALA A 615 21.30 -7.30 5.39
N ILE A 616 22.01 -7.59 4.30
CA ILE A 616 22.46 -8.93 3.95
C ILE A 616 23.65 -9.26 4.84
N GLU A 617 23.51 -10.33 5.63
CA GLU A 617 24.59 -10.90 6.42
C GLU A 617 25.36 -11.92 5.57
N THR A 618 26.67 -12.01 5.80
CA THR A 618 27.54 -13.00 5.16
C THR A 618 28.10 -13.95 6.23
N PRO A 619 27.31 -14.98 6.61
CA PRO A 619 27.68 -15.97 7.61
C PRO A 619 28.76 -16.96 7.16
#